data_AF-A0A086TMB1-F1
#
_entry.id   AF-A0A086TMB1-F1
#
_cell.length_a   1.000
_cell.length_b   1.000
_cell.length_c   1.000
_cell.angle_alpha   90.00
_cell.angle_beta   90.00
_cell.angle_gamma   90.00
#
_symmetry.space_group_name_H-M   'P 1'
#
loop_
_entity.id
_entity.type
_entity.pdbx_description
1 polymer ?
#
loop_
_entity_poly.entity_id
_entity_poly.type
_entity_poly.pdbx_seq_one_letter_code
_entity_poly.pdbx_strand_id
1 'polypeptide(L)'
;MGFEYDDRPDPRTIPLEVMRVQSRHVHYARLSRSLPTGALRCMQPKELYIVGDGINSGAKIFIANPKLSHLTIMFHCGPEYHTTQPELETLTQLKVLSINHVPFTHSPDLLTGILNKNAGLQKLILSYHYGILKFKGYRPLTNLQSLDFSGPWLMNIGLLKLIRLCSNVVKLRIPKWEMPVVELA
;
A
#
# COMPACT_ATOMS: atom_id res chain seq x y z
N MET A 1 -0.01 -21.49 -13.47
CA MET A 1 -0.44 -20.33 -14.29
C MET A 1 -1.41 -19.54 -13.41
N GLY A 2 -1.04 -18.35 -12.93
CA GLY A 2 -1.92 -17.57 -12.06
C GLY A 2 -2.94 -16.79 -12.89
N PHE A 3 -4.18 -16.71 -12.43
CA PHE A 3 -5.19 -15.87 -13.09
C PHE A 3 -5.04 -14.42 -12.62
N GLU A 4 -5.08 -13.50 -13.58
CA GLU A 4 -5.15 -12.06 -13.39
C GLU A 4 -6.61 -11.61 -13.51
N TYR A 5 -7.07 -10.81 -12.55
CA TYR A 5 -8.36 -10.14 -12.61
C TYR A 5 -8.14 -8.65 -12.85
N ASP A 6 -8.84 -8.10 -13.83
CA ASP A 6 -8.81 -6.69 -14.20
C ASP A 6 -10.25 -6.20 -14.38
N ASP A 7 -10.62 -5.14 -13.66
CA ASP A 7 -11.97 -4.56 -13.69
C ASP A 7 -12.15 -3.44 -14.72
N ARG A 8 -11.22 -3.32 -15.68
CA ARG A 8 -11.40 -2.48 -16.88
C ARG A 8 -12.69 -2.82 -17.65
N PRO A 9 -13.02 -4.11 -17.92
CA PRO A 9 -14.36 -4.48 -18.34
C PRO A 9 -15.34 -4.17 -17.20
N ASP A 10 -16.48 -3.55 -17.48
CA ASP A 10 -17.41 -3.14 -16.42
C ASP A 10 -17.80 -4.36 -15.55
N PRO A 11 -17.40 -4.42 -14.27
CA PRO A 11 -17.65 -5.58 -13.44
C PRO A 11 -19.15 -5.84 -13.23
N ARG A 12 -20.01 -4.85 -13.52
CA ARG A 12 -21.47 -4.98 -13.47
C ARG A 12 -22.04 -5.78 -14.65
N THR A 13 -21.30 -5.97 -15.73
CA THR A 13 -21.74 -6.78 -16.87
C THR A 13 -21.40 -8.26 -16.71
N ILE A 14 -20.60 -8.62 -15.71
CA ILE A 14 -20.24 -10.02 -15.41
C ILE A 14 -21.19 -10.53 -14.33
N PRO A 15 -21.92 -11.65 -14.55
CA PRO A 15 -22.74 -12.24 -13.51
C PRO A 15 -21.92 -12.55 -12.26
N LEU A 16 -22.49 -12.26 -11.08
CA LEU A 16 -21.80 -12.40 -9.79
C LEU A 16 -21.31 -13.84 -9.56
N GLU A 17 -22.06 -14.83 -10.04
CA GLU A 17 -21.74 -16.25 -9.97
C GLU A 17 -20.46 -16.56 -10.74
N VAL A 18 -20.31 -15.99 -11.95
CA VAL A 18 -19.11 -16.15 -12.77
C VAL A 18 -17.90 -15.54 -12.08
N MET A 19 -18.07 -14.33 -11.50
CA MET A 19 -17.01 -13.68 -10.72
C MET A 19 -16.59 -14.53 -9.50
N ARG A 20 -17.55 -15.13 -8.79
CA ARG A 20 -17.29 -15.99 -7.63
C ARG A 20 -16.58 -17.28 -7.97
N VAL A 21 -16.88 -17.87 -9.12
CA VAL A 21 -16.19 -19.09 -9.59
C VAL A 21 -14.76 -18.75 -10.01
N GLN A 22 -14.58 -17.70 -10.81
CA GLN A 22 -13.27 -17.31 -11.33
C GLN A 22 -12.32 -16.77 -10.26
N SER A 23 -12.84 -16.10 -9.24
CA SER A 23 -12.06 -15.49 -8.16
C SER A 23 -11.19 -16.46 -7.35
N ARG A 24 -11.55 -17.74 -7.30
CA ARG A 24 -10.82 -18.75 -6.50
C ARG A 24 -9.39 -19.00 -6.97
N HIS A 25 -9.06 -18.64 -8.21
CA HIS A 25 -7.74 -18.86 -8.81
C HIS A 25 -7.00 -17.55 -9.11
N VAL A 26 -7.57 -16.42 -8.71
CA VAL A 26 -6.98 -15.10 -8.93
C VAL A 26 -5.81 -14.91 -7.97
N HIS A 27 -4.61 -14.76 -8.52
CA HIS A 27 -3.40 -14.47 -7.75
C HIS A 27 -3.01 -13.00 -7.81
N TYR A 28 -3.41 -12.33 -8.89
CA TYR A 28 -3.20 -10.91 -9.11
C TYR A 28 -4.54 -10.25 -9.41
N ALA A 29 -4.87 -9.17 -8.71
CA ALA A 29 -6.09 -8.42 -8.93
C ALA A 29 -5.80 -6.92 -9.10
N ARG A 30 -6.35 -6.32 -10.15
CA ARG A 30 -6.34 -4.89 -10.41
C ARG A 30 -7.76 -4.34 -10.30
N LEU A 31 -7.94 -3.38 -9.40
CA LEU A 31 -9.23 -2.76 -9.10
C LEU A 31 -9.14 -1.25 -9.27
N SER A 32 -9.93 -0.72 -10.19
CA SER A 32 -10.13 0.70 -10.47
C SER A 32 -11.55 1.18 -10.12
N ARG A 33 -12.49 0.25 -9.95
CA ARG A 33 -13.90 0.49 -9.70
C ARG A 33 -14.36 -0.21 -8.43
N SER A 34 -15.45 0.30 -7.85
CA SER A 34 -16.10 -0.38 -6.75
C SER A 34 -16.71 -1.70 -7.22
N LEU A 35 -16.41 -2.78 -6.50
CA LEU A 35 -16.99 -4.10 -6.75
C LEU A 35 -18.29 -4.30 -5.97
N PRO A 36 -19.24 -5.06 -6.52
CA PRO A 36 -20.45 -5.46 -5.81
C PRO A 36 -20.13 -6.16 -4.49
N THR A 37 -20.97 -5.94 -3.48
CA THR A 37 -20.79 -6.59 -2.17
C THR A 37 -20.76 -8.12 -2.33
N GLY A 38 -19.70 -8.76 -1.83
CA GLY A 38 -19.55 -10.21 -1.87
C GLY A 38 -18.88 -10.77 -3.13
N ALA A 39 -18.53 -9.94 -4.12
CA ALA A 39 -17.69 -10.35 -5.27
C ALA A 39 -16.28 -10.79 -4.83
N LEU A 40 -15.83 -10.26 -3.69
CA LEU A 40 -14.46 -10.35 -3.20
C LEU A 40 -14.21 -11.46 -2.17
N ARG A 41 -15.26 -12.11 -1.66
CA ARG A 41 -15.16 -13.11 -0.57
C ARG A 41 -14.33 -14.35 -0.95
N CYS A 42 -14.16 -14.61 -2.24
CA CYS A 42 -13.44 -15.79 -2.74
C CYS A 42 -12.13 -15.45 -3.46
N MET A 43 -11.84 -14.15 -3.65
CA MET A 43 -10.55 -13.73 -4.18
C MET A 43 -9.52 -13.89 -3.06
N GLN A 44 -8.52 -14.74 -3.24
CA GLN A 44 -7.33 -14.84 -2.38
C GLN A 44 -6.08 -14.36 -3.11
N PRO A 45 -6.03 -13.09 -3.59
CA PRO A 45 -4.89 -12.59 -4.31
C PRO A 45 -3.66 -12.58 -3.41
N LYS A 46 -2.51 -12.89 -4.02
CA LYS A 46 -1.21 -12.61 -3.44
C LYS A 46 -0.81 -11.17 -3.72
N GLU A 47 -1.27 -10.64 -4.85
CA GLU A 47 -0.95 -9.31 -5.33
C GLU A 47 -2.22 -8.52 -5.66
N LEU A 48 -2.29 -7.31 -5.14
CA LEU A 48 -3.45 -6.45 -5.28
C LEU A 48 -3.00 -5.04 -5.66
N TYR A 49 -3.53 -4.57 -6.77
CA TYR A 49 -3.40 -3.19 -7.24
C TYR A 49 -4.77 -2.52 -7.12
N ILE A 50 -4.87 -1.47 -6.31
CA ILE A 50 -6.09 -0.69 -6.14
C ILE A 50 -5.84 0.76 -6.54
N VAL A 51 -6.75 1.32 -7.32
CA VAL A 51 -6.79 2.74 -7.69
C VAL A 51 -8.23 3.24 -7.64
N GLY A 52 -8.39 4.54 -7.35
CA GLY A 52 -9.67 5.23 -7.43
C GLY A 52 -10.79 4.60 -6.63
N ASP A 53 -11.94 4.40 -7.27
CA ASP A 53 -13.15 3.89 -6.60
C ASP A 53 -13.00 2.46 -6.07
N GLY A 54 -11.97 1.72 -6.52
CA GLY A 54 -11.62 0.43 -5.95
C GLY A 54 -11.26 0.51 -4.45
N ILE A 55 -10.81 1.67 -3.96
CA ILE A 55 -10.47 1.90 -2.55
C ILE A 55 -11.70 1.76 -1.65
N ASN A 56 -12.86 2.24 -2.11
CA ASN A 56 -14.12 2.16 -1.37
C ASN A 56 -14.55 0.69 -1.14
N SER A 57 -14.18 -0.20 -2.06
CA SER A 57 -14.35 -1.65 -1.89
C SER A 57 -13.19 -2.30 -1.12
N GLY A 58 -12.03 -1.63 -1.07
CA GLY A 58 -10.77 -2.11 -0.51
C GLY A 58 -10.84 -2.56 0.95
N ALA A 59 -11.61 -1.86 1.79
CA ALA A 59 -11.81 -2.20 3.19
C ALA A 59 -12.22 -3.68 3.40
N LYS A 60 -13.21 -4.15 2.64
CA LYS A 60 -13.68 -5.54 2.69
C LYS A 60 -12.66 -6.52 2.10
N ILE A 61 -11.84 -6.07 1.15
CA ILE A 61 -10.82 -6.90 0.50
C ILE A 61 -9.68 -7.18 1.47
N PHE A 62 -9.19 -6.16 2.18
CA PHE A 62 -8.07 -6.32 3.11
C PHE A 62 -8.44 -7.31 4.22
N ILE A 63 -9.64 -7.17 4.79
CA ILE A 63 -10.18 -8.09 5.80
C ILE A 63 -10.31 -9.53 5.25
N ALA A 64 -10.78 -9.68 4.01
CA ALA A 64 -10.93 -10.99 3.39
C ALA A 64 -9.59 -11.64 3.00
N ASN A 65 -8.50 -10.85 2.93
CA ASN A 65 -7.21 -11.26 2.37
C ASN A 65 -6.02 -11.01 3.30
N PRO A 66 -6.00 -11.62 4.50
CA PRO A 66 -4.91 -11.42 5.46
C PRO A 66 -3.56 -11.97 4.98
N LYS A 67 -3.55 -12.84 3.96
CA LYS A 67 -2.34 -13.43 3.35
C LYS A 67 -1.78 -12.61 2.18
N LEU A 68 -2.35 -11.43 1.90
CA LEU A 68 -1.86 -10.56 0.83
C LEU A 68 -0.38 -10.22 1.08
N SER A 69 0.46 -10.42 0.07
CA SER A 69 1.90 -10.20 0.17
C SER A 69 2.36 -8.99 -0.63
N HIS A 70 1.63 -8.59 -1.67
CA HIS A 70 1.93 -7.40 -2.46
C HIS A 70 0.70 -6.50 -2.53
N LEU A 71 0.86 -5.26 -2.08
CA LEU A 71 -0.17 -4.25 -2.19
C LEU A 71 0.40 -3.02 -2.91
N THR A 72 -0.27 -2.62 -3.97
CA THR A 72 -0.14 -1.29 -4.55
C THR A 72 -1.47 -0.57 -4.39
N ILE A 73 -1.45 0.59 -3.75
CA ILE A 73 -2.63 1.44 -3.59
C ILE A 73 -2.31 2.84 -4.12
N MET A 74 -3.22 3.39 -4.90
CA MET A 74 -3.13 4.73 -5.48
C MET A 74 -4.39 5.52 -5.11
N PHE A 75 -4.22 6.47 -4.20
CA PHE A 75 -5.30 7.34 -3.77
C PHE A 75 -5.53 8.45 -4.81
N HIS A 76 -6.78 8.84 -5.03
CA HIS A 76 -7.06 10.14 -5.59
C HIS A 76 -7.01 11.14 -4.44
N CYS A 77 -6.44 12.33 -4.62
CA CYS A 77 -6.21 13.29 -3.54
C CYS A 77 -7.53 13.63 -2.80
N GLY A 78 -7.83 12.94 -1.70
CA GLY A 78 -9.09 13.05 -0.98
C GLY A 78 -9.05 12.37 0.40
N PRO A 79 -10.19 12.27 1.11
CA PRO A 79 -10.27 11.72 2.48
C PRO A 79 -10.27 10.18 2.55
N GLU A 80 -10.17 9.48 1.42
CA GLU A 80 -10.34 8.02 1.33
C GLU A 80 -9.30 7.24 2.15
N TYR A 81 -8.17 7.88 2.48
CA TYR A 81 -7.13 7.30 3.33
C TYR A 81 -7.58 7.11 4.78
N HIS A 82 -8.29 8.09 5.36
CA HIS A 82 -8.73 8.01 6.76
C HIS A 82 -9.70 6.84 6.95
N THR A 83 -10.58 6.66 5.97
CA THR A 83 -11.60 5.63 5.98
C THR A 83 -11.06 4.23 5.70
N THR A 84 -9.83 4.10 5.20
CA THR A 84 -9.23 2.80 4.85
C THR A 84 -8.05 2.39 5.73
N GLN A 85 -7.59 3.30 6.60
CA GLN A 85 -6.47 3.01 7.51
C GLN A 85 -6.72 1.78 8.39
N PRO A 86 -7.86 1.65 9.12
CA PRO A 86 -8.07 0.51 10.01
C PRO A 86 -7.99 -0.83 9.29
N GLU A 87 -8.49 -0.90 8.06
CA GLU A 87 -8.52 -2.12 7.25
C GLU A 87 -7.15 -2.43 6.65
N LEU A 88 -6.39 -1.43 6.22
CA LEU A 88 -5.00 -1.61 5.80
C LEU A 88 -4.13 -2.20 6.91
N GLU A 89 -4.37 -1.81 8.16
CA GLU A 89 -3.64 -2.33 9.33
C GLU A 89 -3.98 -3.80 9.68
N THR A 90 -5.03 -4.38 9.09
CA THR A 90 -5.31 -5.83 9.21
C THR A 90 -4.34 -6.69 8.40
N LEU A 91 -3.65 -6.09 7.42
CA LEU A 91 -2.65 -6.76 6.62
C LEU A 91 -1.35 -6.89 7.42
N THR A 92 -0.93 -8.13 7.66
CA THR A 92 0.22 -8.44 8.53
C THR A 92 1.32 -9.24 7.82
N GLN A 93 1.11 -9.60 6.55
CA GLN A 93 1.99 -10.48 5.78
C GLN A 93 2.58 -9.80 4.53
N LEU A 94 2.49 -8.48 4.41
CA LEU A 94 3.02 -7.75 3.27
C LEU A 94 4.53 -7.91 3.17
N LYS A 95 4.98 -8.21 1.95
CA LYS A 95 6.37 -8.20 1.50
C LYS A 95 6.66 -6.97 0.64
N VAL A 96 5.68 -6.52 -0.13
CA VAL A 96 5.77 -5.32 -0.94
C VAL A 96 4.59 -4.41 -0.66
N LEU A 97 4.90 -3.15 -0.37
CA LEU A 97 3.92 -2.09 -0.18
C LEU A 97 4.29 -0.91 -1.07
N SER A 98 3.37 -0.52 -1.96
CA SER A 98 3.45 0.69 -2.75
C SER A 98 2.25 1.58 -2.43
N ILE A 99 2.51 2.77 -1.91
CA ILE A 99 1.48 3.77 -1.60
C ILE A 99 1.75 4.99 -2.47
N ASN A 100 0.74 5.41 -3.23
CA ASN A 100 0.85 6.55 -4.14
C ASN A 100 -0.20 7.62 -3.80
N HIS A 101 0.17 8.89 -3.93
CA HIS A 101 -0.72 10.04 -3.81
C HIS A 101 -1.40 10.20 -2.44
N VAL A 102 -0.65 10.02 -1.34
CA VAL A 102 -1.19 10.17 0.03
C VAL A 102 -0.73 11.48 0.69
N PRO A 103 -1.67 12.31 1.16
CA PRO A 103 -1.39 13.41 2.09
C PRO A 103 -1.25 12.89 3.53
N PHE A 104 -0.03 12.77 4.05
CA PHE A 104 0.21 12.36 5.43
C PHE A 104 -0.01 13.48 6.46
N THR A 105 -0.36 14.69 6.02
CA THR A 105 -0.58 15.87 6.90
C THR A 105 -1.62 15.62 7.99
N HIS A 106 -2.64 14.81 7.72
CA HIS A 106 -3.69 14.50 8.69
C HIS A 106 -3.63 13.06 9.23
N SER A 107 -2.76 12.21 8.69
CA SER A 107 -2.56 10.82 9.13
C SER A 107 -1.07 10.46 9.21
N PRO A 108 -0.27 11.15 10.06
CA PRO A 108 1.16 10.84 10.20
C PRO A 108 1.39 9.41 10.73
N ASP A 109 0.40 8.84 11.41
CA ASP A 109 0.51 7.52 12.04
C ASP A 109 0.16 6.36 11.08
N LEU A 110 -0.45 6.62 9.91
CA LEU A 110 -0.82 5.57 8.93
C LEU A 110 0.38 4.72 8.51
N LEU A 111 1.45 5.38 8.06
CA LEU A 111 2.66 4.69 7.64
C LEU A 111 3.29 3.93 8.82
N THR A 112 3.21 4.49 10.03
CA THR A 112 3.73 3.83 11.23
C THR A 112 2.93 2.56 11.56
N GLY A 113 1.60 2.62 11.49
CA GLY A 113 0.70 1.49 11.76
C GLY A 113 0.98 0.30 10.84
N ILE A 114 0.92 0.53 9.53
CA ILE A 114 1.12 -0.54 8.55
C ILE A 114 2.54 -1.14 8.61
N LEU A 115 3.57 -0.31 8.79
CA LEU A 115 4.95 -0.81 8.88
C LEU A 115 5.20 -1.62 10.15
N ASN A 116 4.63 -1.21 11.29
CA ASN A 116 4.74 -1.97 12.54
C ASN A 116 4.04 -3.34 12.49
N LYS A 117 2.99 -3.48 11.68
CA LYS A 117 2.25 -4.74 11.48
C LYS A 117 2.93 -5.69 10.48
N ASN A 118 3.81 -5.16 9.63
CA ASN A 118 4.45 -5.91 8.55
C ASN A 118 5.97 -5.98 8.74
N ALA A 119 6.43 -6.59 9.84
CA ALA A 119 7.86 -6.73 10.15
C ALA A 119 8.66 -7.48 9.08
N GLY A 120 7.98 -8.28 8.24
CA GLY A 120 8.56 -9.01 7.12
C GLY A 120 8.59 -8.23 5.79
N LEU A 121 8.27 -6.94 5.79
CA LEU A 121 8.25 -6.11 4.58
C LEU A 121 9.66 -6.00 3.98
N GLN A 122 9.78 -6.23 2.68
CA GLN A 122 11.04 -6.24 1.92
C GLN A 122 11.20 -5.03 1.01
N LYS A 123 10.08 -4.50 0.52
CA LYS A 123 10.06 -3.35 -0.37
C LYS A 123 8.97 -2.36 0.02
N LEU A 124 9.38 -1.10 0.14
CA LEU A 124 8.49 0.03 0.36
C LEU A 124 8.67 1.05 -0.78
N ILE A 125 7.58 1.40 -1.44
CA ILE A 125 7.53 2.46 -2.45
C ILE A 125 6.53 3.52 -1.97
N LEU A 126 6.98 4.76 -1.89
CA LEU A 126 6.16 5.91 -1.57
C LEU A 126 6.29 6.92 -2.71
N SER A 127 5.22 7.16 -3.48
CA SER A 127 5.23 8.08 -4.61
C SER A 127 4.21 9.19 -4.45
N TYR A 128 4.57 10.40 -4.88
CA TYR A 128 3.70 11.59 -4.88
C TYR A 128 3.02 11.86 -3.53
N HIS A 129 3.79 11.79 -2.45
CA HIS A 129 3.27 12.00 -1.09
C HIS A 129 3.93 13.20 -0.43
N TYR A 130 3.24 13.74 0.57
CA TYR A 130 3.68 14.90 1.33
C TYR A 130 3.12 14.85 2.76
N GLY A 131 3.75 15.56 3.68
CA GLY A 131 3.28 15.70 5.06
C GLY A 131 3.82 14.66 6.05
N ILE A 132 4.81 13.84 5.67
CA ILE A 132 5.50 12.97 6.63
C ILE A 132 6.48 13.81 7.46
N LEU A 133 5.98 14.65 8.36
CA LEU A 133 6.82 15.56 9.16
C LEU A 133 7.41 14.88 10.39
N LYS A 134 6.73 13.86 10.92
CA LYS A 134 7.18 13.07 12.07
C LYS A 134 6.90 11.60 11.79
N PHE A 135 7.89 10.75 12.01
CA PHE A 135 7.72 9.30 11.93
C PHE A 135 7.80 8.69 13.33
N LYS A 136 6.74 8.00 13.76
CA LYS A 136 6.67 7.38 15.09
C LYS A 136 7.03 5.89 15.05
N GLY A 137 7.62 5.36 13.97
CA GLY A 137 8.16 4.00 14.02
C GLY A 137 9.21 3.84 15.11
N TYR A 138 9.12 2.74 15.84
CA TYR A 138 10.02 2.40 16.95
C TYR A 138 10.78 1.10 16.72
N ARG A 139 10.40 0.30 15.72
CA ARG A 139 11.01 -0.99 15.43
C ARG A 139 11.91 -0.89 14.20
N PRO A 140 13.11 -1.49 14.24
CA PRO A 140 13.93 -1.67 13.05
C PRO A 140 13.18 -2.43 11.95
N LEU A 141 13.30 -1.97 10.71
CA LEU A 141 12.74 -2.61 9.51
C LEU A 141 13.83 -3.49 8.86
N THR A 142 14.33 -4.48 9.60
CA THR A 142 15.50 -5.29 9.22
C THR A 142 15.27 -6.13 7.96
N ASN A 143 14.03 -6.43 7.59
CA ASN A 143 13.74 -7.15 6.35
C ASN A 143 13.68 -6.23 5.12
N LEU A 144 13.64 -4.90 5.32
CA LEU A 144 13.48 -3.96 4.22
C LEU A 144 14.80 -3.85 3.45
N GLN A 145 14.75 -4.24 2.17
CA GLN A 145 15.90 -4.26 1.25
C GLN A 145 15.83 -3.14 0.22
N SER A 146 14.61 -2.70 -0.13
CA SER A 146 14.37 -1.67 -1.12
C SER A 146 13.45 -0.59 -0.57
N LEU A 147 13.92 0.65 -0.61
CA LEU A 147 13.15 1.85 -0.29
C LEU A 147 13.18 2.79 -1.49
N ASP A 148 12.00 3.08 -2.05
CA ASP A 148 11.83 4.04 -3.14
C ASP A 148 10.90 5.16 -2.66
N PHE A 149 11.40 6.38 -2.73
CA PHE A 149 10.70 7.58 -2.37
C PHE A 149 10.76 8.55 -3.55
N SER A 150 9.60 9.05 -3.97
CA SER A 150 9.47 10.13 -4.95
C SER A 150 8.49 11.19 -4.42
N GLY A 151 9.00 12.16 -3.68
CA GLY A 151 8.23 13.29 -3.14
C GLY A 151 9.13 14.45 -2.70
N PRO A 152 8.58 15.63 -2.42
CA PRO A 152 9.37 16.78 -1.95
C PRO A 152 9.93 16.49 -0.55
N TRP A 153 11.24 16.61 -0.36
CA TRP A 153 11.86 16.20 0.90
C TRP A 153 11.51 17.13 2.06
N LEU A 154 11.44 18.43 1.80
CA LEU A 154 11.13 19.45 2.80
C LEU A 154 9.76 19.23 3.46
N MET A 155 8.82 18.62 2.74
CA MET A 155 7.50 18.27 3.26
C MET A 155 7.44 16.87 3.88
N ASN A 156 8.55 16.12 3.89
CA ASN A 156 8.63 14.73 4.32
C ASN A 156 9.85 14.43 5.21
N ILE A 157 10.31 15.41 5.99
CA ILE A 157 11.51 15.30 6.83
C ILE A 157 11.50 14.12 7.82
N GLY A 158 10.32 13.64 8.22
CA GLY A 158 10.15 12.47 9.07
C GLY A 158 10.68 11.17 8.46
N LEU A 159 10.86 11.12 7.14
CA LEU A 159 11.46 9.99 6.43
C LEU A 159 12.92 9.74 6.80
N LEU A 160 13.66 10.75 7.27
CA LEU A 160 15.01 10.55 7.80
C LEU A 160 15.02 9.50 8.91
N LYS A 161 14.04 9.56 9.81
CA LYS A 161 13.91 8.56 10.87
C LYS A 161 13.52 7.19 10.33
N LEU A 162 12.67 7.13 9.31
CA LEU A 162 12.35 5.85 8.64
C LEU A 162 13.63 5.22 8.07
N ILE A 163 14.44 5.98 7.34
CA ILE A 163 15.70 5.52 6.74
C ILE A 163 16.64 4.97 7.81
N ARG A 164 16.78 5.66 8.94
CA ARG A 164 17.60 5.20 10.09
C ARG A 164 17.14 3.87 10.68
N LEU A 165 15.87 3.49 10.52
CA LEU A 165 15.36 2.19 10.98
C LEU A 165 15.63 1.06 9.98
N CYS A 166 16.10 1.36 8.77
CA CYS A 166 16.24 0.41 7.67
C CYS A 166 17.70 -0.03 7.49
N SER A 167 18.24 -0.80 8.44
CA SER A 167 19.66 -1.17 8.49
C SER A 167 20.16 -2.04 7.31
N ASN A 168 19.25 -2.70 6.60
CA ASN A 168 19.58 -3.69 5.55
C ASN A 168 19.16 -3.25 4.15
N VAL A 169 18.85 -1.95 3.95
CA VAL A 169 18.48 -1.43 2.63
C VAL A 169 19.69 -1.44 1.71
N VAL A 170 19.60 -2.23 0.64
CA VAL A 170 20.61 -2.31 -0.42
C VAL A 170 20.26 -1.40 -1.61
N LYS A 171 18.98 -1.00 -1.71
CA LYS A 171 18.48 -0.13 -2.77
C LYS A 171 17.69 1.02 -2.18
N LEU A 172 18.28 2.21 -2.24
CA LEU A 172 17.64 3.47 -1.86
C LEU A 172 17.47 4.33 -3.11
N ARG A 173 16.22 4.66 -3.44
CA ARG A 173 15.90 5.67 -4.46
C ARG A 173 15.20 6.84 -3.77
N ILE A 174 15.78 8.02 -3.95
CA ILE A 174 15.32 9.29 -3.40
C ILE A 174 15.44 10.35 -4.50
N PRO A 175 14.56 11.36 -4.56
CA PRO A 175 14.66 12.44 -5.52
C PRO A 175 15.93 13.23 -5.22
N LYS A 176 16.67 13.59 -6.27
CA LYS A 176 17.92 14.33 -6.14
C LYS A 176 17.72 15.79 -5.72
N TRP A 177 16.50 16.29 -5.88
CA TRP A 177 16.12 17.68 -5.61
C TRP A 177 15.65 17.79 -4.16
N GLU A 178 16.03 18.86 -3.47
CA GLU A 178 15.59 19.19 -2.10
C GLU A 178 16.11 18.28 -0.97
N MET A 179 17.05 17.36 -1.22
CA MET A 179 17.67 16.61 -0.12
C MET A 179 18.41 17.57 0.82
N PRO A 180 18.02 17.66 2.11
CA PRO A 180 18.77 18.42 3.09
C PRO A 180 20.11 17.71 3.28
N VAL A 181 21.16 18.51 3.47
CA VAL A 181 22.46 18.02 3.94
C VAL A 181 22.23 17.49 5.35
N VAL A 182 21.98 16.19 5.48
CA VAL A 182 21.77 15.53 6.77
C VAL A 182 22.79 14.41 6.86
N GLU A 183 23.65 14.51 7.86
CA GLU A 183 24.55 13.42 8.20
C GLU A 183 23.72 12.20 8.64
N LEU A 184 23.82 11.14 7.84
CA LEU A 184 23.34 9.81 8.19
C LEU A 184 24.35 9.19 9.17
N ALA A 185 24.48 9.81 10.35
CA ALA A 185 25.11 9.20 11.52
C ALA A 185 24.12 8.23 12.19
#